data_AF-A0A2E0ANY7-F1
#
_entry.id   AF-A0A2E0ANY7-F1
#
_cell.length_a   1.000
_cell.length_b   1.000
_cell.length_c   1.000
_cell.angle_alpha   90.00
_cell.angle_beta   90.00
_cell.angle_gamma   90.00
#
_symmetry.space_group_name_H-M   'P 1'
#
loop_
_entity.id
_entity.type
_entity.pdbx_description
1 polymer ?
#
loop_
_entity_poly.entity_id
_entity_poly.type
_entity_poly.pdbx_seq_one_letter_code
_entity_poly.pdbx_strand_id
1 'polypeptide(L)'
;MTRTKVLLIGLAILLLGGLGYKAFDAAGFHGFSAGIAAQSLLVLIVVVWTGSYLFRVVTGRMTFMEQRRRYRAGYDEKAAADLEARFDSLSEEEQQSLLRRIGLDEDVKSADT
;
A
#
# COMPACT_ATOMS: atom_id res chain seq x y z
N MET A 1 -4.18 17.96 -16.78
CA MET A 1 -4.05 17.70 -18.24
C MET A 1 -4.94 18.70 -18.98
N THR A 2 -4.41 19.46 -19.94
CA THR A 2 -5.25 20.35 -20.79
C THR A 2 -5.78 19.57 -21.99
N ARG A 3 -6.92 20.00 -22.56
CA ARG A 3 -7.56 19.33 -23.70
C ARG A 3 -6.59 19.15 -24.88
N THR A 4 -5.75 20.16 -25.15
CA THR A 4 -4.71 20.12 -26.18
C THR A 4 -3.66 19.05 -25.92
N LYS A 5 -3.23 18.84 -24.67
CA LYS A 5 -2.25 17.80 -24.33
C LYS A 5 -2.81 16.40 -24.61
N VAL A 6 -4.10 16.17 -24.35
CA VAL A 6 -4.75 14.88 -24.65
C VAL A 6 -4.75 14.61 -26.17
N LEU A 7 -5.08 15.62 -26.98
CA LEU A 7 -5.05 15.49 -28.44
C LEU A 7 -3.64 15.24 -28.98
N LEU A 8 -2.64 15.94 -28.46
CA LEU A 8 -1.23 15.73 -28.85
C LEU A 8 -0.74 14.33 -28.50
N ILE A 9 -1.12 13.80 -27.33
CA ILE A 9 -0.79 12.43 -26.94
C ILE A 9 -1.46 11.43 -27.88
N GLY A 10 -2.75 11.62 -28.19
CA GLY A 10 -3.47 10.78 -29.16
C GLY A 10 -2.80 10.77 -30.54
N LEU A 11 -2.39 11.94 -31.04
CA LEU A 11 -1.68 12.08 -32.31
C LEU A 11 -0.30 11.38 -32.27
N ALA A 12 0.43 11.52 -31.17
CA ALA A 12 1.73 10.85 -30.99
C ALA A 12 1.58 9.32 -31.01
N ILE A 13 0.57 8.78 -30.33
CA ILE A 13 0.28 7.33 -30.32
C ILE A 13 -0.09 6.85 -31.72
N LEU A 14 -0.92 7.60 -32.45
CA LEU A 14 -1.30 7.27 -33.82
C LEU A 14 -0.08 7.21 -34.76
N LEU A 15 0.79 8.22 -34.69
CA LEU A 15 2.01 8.26 -35.49
C LEU A 15 2.96 7.11 -35.13
N LEU A 16 3.12 6.81 -33.84
CA LEU A 16 3.92 5.68 -33.38
C LEU A 16 3.37 4.34 -33.89
N GLY A 17 2.05 4.15 -33.88
CA GLY A 17 1.42 2.94 -34.42
C GLY A 17 1.65 2.80 -35.93
N GLY A 18 1.45 3.87 -36.70
CA GLY A 18 1.66 3.86 -38.15
C GLY A 18 3.13 3.67 -38.56
N LEU A 19 4.06 4.33 -37.87
CA LEU A 19 5.50 4.14 -38.09
C LEU A 19 5.96 2.75 -37.68
N GLY A 20 5.45 2.24 -36.55
CA GLY A 20 5.72 0.88 -36.07
C GLY A 20 5.27 -0.17 -37.09
N TYR A 21 4.08 0.00 -37.69
CA TYR A 21 3.61 -0.89 -38.75
C TYR A 21 4.57 -0.94 -39.94
N LYS A 22 5.02 0.23 -40.45
CA LYS A 22 5.99 0.28 -41.55
C LYS A 22 7.35 -0.33 -41.17
N ALA A 23 7.80 -0.15 -39.94
CA ALA A 23 9.04 -0.75 -39.46
C ALA A 23 8.95 -2.28 -39.39
N PHE A 24 7.83 -2.82 -38.92
CA PHE A 24 7.59 -4.28 -38.91
C PHE A 24 7.50 -4.86 -40.31
N ASP A 25 6.84 -4.16 -41.23
CA ASP A 25 6.78 -4.55 -42.65
C ASP A 25 8.20 -4.59 -43.27
N ALA A 26 9.00 -3.55 -43.06
CA ALA A 26 10.40 -3.50 -43.51
C ALA A 26 11.31 -4.56 -42.87
N ALA A 27 10.99 -5.02 -41.66
CA ALA A 27 11.70 -6.10 -40.97
C ALA A 27 11.26 -7.51 -41.41
N GLY A 28 10.35 -7.62 -42.39
CA GLY A 28 9.92 -8.90 -42.97
C GLY A 28 8.77 -9.59 -42.23
N PHE A 29 8.08 -8.89 -41.31
CA PHE A 29 6.88 -9.41 -40.65
C PHE A 29 5.65 -9.29 -41.56
N HIS A 30 5.70 -9.94 -42.71
CA HIS A 30 4.61 -9.93 -43.68
C HIS A 30 3.43 -10.75 -43.13
N GLY A 31 2.26 -10.12 -42.97
CA GLY A 31 1.02 -10.78 -42.53
C GLY A 31 0.59 -10.47 -41.09
N PHE A 32 1.35 -9.66 -40.35
CA PHE A 32 0.90 -9.18 -39.05
C PHE A 32 -0.18 -8.11 -39.23
N SER A 33 -1.45 -8.46 -39.00
CA SER A 33 -2.52 -7.48 -39.13
C SER A 33 -2.44 -6.44 -38.01
N ALA A 34 -2.67 -5.17 -38.34
CA ALA A 34 -2.71 -4.10 -37.36
C ALA A 34 -3.75 -4.37 -36.24
N GLY A 35 -4.83 -5.07 -36.60
CA GLY A 35 -5.86 -5.51 -35.64
C GLY A 35 -5.34 -6.52 -34.63
N ILE A 36 -4.58 -7.54 -35.06
CA ILE A 36 -3.98 -8.52 -34.15
C ILE A 36 -2.97 -7.83 -33.24
N ALA A 37 -2.12 -6.95 -33.78
CA ALA A 37 -1.14 -6.20 -32.98
C ALA A 37 -1.81 -5.33 -31.90
N ALA A 38 -2.85 -4.57 -32.28
CA ALA A 38 -3.60 -3.73 -31.35
C ALA A 38 -4.30 -4.57 -30.27
N GLN A 39 -4.89 -5.70 -30.65
CA GLN A 39 -5.57 -6.60 -29.71
C GLN A 39 -4.58 -7.25 -28.74
N SER A 40 -3.43 -7.73 -29.22
CA SER A 40 -2.37 -8.28 -28.37
C SER A 40 -1.85 -7.23 -27.37
N LEU A 41 -1.66 -5.98 -27.80
CA LEU A 41 -1.28 -4.89 -26.92
C LEU A 41 -2.35 -4.63 -25.85
N LEU A 42 -3.63 -4.60 -26.23
CA LEU A 42 -4.74 -4.42 -25.29
C LEU A 42 -4.77 -5.55 -24.25
N VAL A 43 -4.65 -6.80 -24.68
CA VAL A 43 -4.59 -7.96 -23.78
C VAL A 43 -3.41 -7.84 -22.82
N LEU A 44 -2.22 -7.46 -23.30
CA LEU A 44 -1.04 -7.24 -22.47
C LEU A 44 -1.31 -6.16 -21.40
N ILE A 45 -1.92 -5.03 -21.78
CA ILE A 45 -2.28 -3.94 -20.86
C ILE A 45 -3.23 -4.47 -19.78
N VAL A 46 -4.26 -5.22 -20.16
CA VAL A 46 -5.22 -5.80 -19.20
C VAL A 46 -4.51 -6.78 -18.27
N VAL A 47 -3.66 -7.67 -18.80
CA VAL A 47 -2.90 -8.63 -17.97
C VAL A 47 -1.98 -7.92 -16.98
N VAL A 48 -1.26 -6.88 -17.40
CA VAL A 48 -0.42 -6.06 -16.51
C VAL A 48 -1.26 -5.36 -15.45
N TRP A 49 -2.39 -4.77 -15.86
CA TRP A 49 -3.29 -4.06 -14.96
C TRP A 49 -3.90 -5.01 -13.92
N THR A 50 -4.47 -6.14 -14.34
CA THR A 50 -5.02 -7.17 -13.45
C THR A 50 -3.93 -7.79 -12.57
N GLY A 51 -2.77 -8.11 -13.15
CA GLY A 51 -1.61 -8.61 -12.43
C GLY A 51 -1.13 -7.66 -11.33
N SER A 52 -1.26 -6.34 -11.53
CA SER A 52 -0.92 -5.35 -10.50
C SER A 52 -1.77 -5.48 -9.23
N TYR A 53 -3.05 -5.85 -9.37
CA TYR A 53 -3.93 -6.12 -8.22
C TYR A 53 -3.49 -7.38 -7.48
N LEU A 54 -3.21 -8.47 -8.21
CA LEU A 54 -2.71 -9.71 -7.61
C LEU A 54 -1.39 -9.48 -6.88
N PHE A 55 -0.45 -8.75 -7.50
CA PHE A 55 0.83 -8.41 -6.89
C PHE A 55 0.65 -7.60 -5.60
N ARG A 56 -0.25 -6.60 -5.58
CA ARG A 56 -0.59 -5.85 -4.36
C ARG A 56 -1.15 -6.75 -3.25
N VAL A 57 -1.99 -7.73 -3.61
CA VAL A 57 -2.55 -8.70 -2.66
C VAL A 57 -1.44 -9.55 -2.05
N VAL A 58 -0.61 -10.19 -2.88
CA VAL A 58 0.47 -11.07 -2.42
C VAL A 58 1.53 -10.32 -1.62
N THR A 59 1.86 -9.08 -2.02
CA THR A 59 2.85 -8.25 -1.31
C THR A 59 2.30 -7.55 -0.07
N GLY A 60 1.01 -7.69 0.24
CA GLY A 60 0.40 -7.03 1.40
C GLY A 60 0.38 -5.50 1.33
N ARG A 61 0.64 -4.90 0.16
CA ARG A 61 0.57 -3.45 -0.08
C ARG A 61 -0.88 -2.98 -0.21
N MET A 62 -1.65 -3.27 0.82
CA MET A 62 -3.04 -2.87 0.97
C MET A 62 -3.10 -1.62 1.85
N THR A 63 -3.67 -0.56 1.29
CA THR A 63 -3.83 0.75 1.96
C THR A 63 -4.43 0.63 3.36
N PHE A 64 -5.41 -0.25 3.55
CA PHE A 64 -6.03 -0.47 4.86
C PHE A 64 -5.05 -1.04 5.91
N MET A 65 -4.19 -1.99 5.51
CA MET A 65 -3.21 -2.58 6.44
C MET A 65 -2.13 -1.58 6.82
N GLU A 66 -1.69 -0.75 5.87
CA GLU A 66 -0.75 0.34 6.15
C GLU A 66 -1.38 1.42 7.03
N GLN A 67 -2.62 1.83 6.75
CA GLN A 67 -3.37 2.79 7.57
C GLN A 67 -3.52 2.27 9.00
N ARG A 68 -3.93 1.00 9.18
CA ARG A 68 -4.08 0.39 10.50
C ARG A 68 -2.76 0.34 11.25
N ARG A 69 -1.68 -0.08 10.60
CA ARG A 69 -0.34 -0.15 11.23
C ARG A 69 0.14 1.23 11.68
N ARG A 70 -0.05 2.25 10.84
CA ARG A 70 0.35 3.64 11.15
C ARG A 70 -0.51 4.25 12.27
N TYR A 71 -1.81 3.99 12.26
CA TYR A 71 -2.72 4.46 13.31
C TYR A 71 -2.38 3.82 14.66
N ARG A 72 -2.17 2.50 14.68
CA ARG A 72 -1.83 1.77 15.91
C ARG A 72 -0.49 2.22 16.49
N ALA A 73 0.54 2.39 15.67
CA ALA A 73 1.85 2.89 16.15
C ALA A 73 1.76 4.26 16.85
N GLY A 74 1.00 5.21 16.29
CA GLY A 74 0.84 6.53 16.90
C GLY A 74 -0.16 6.58 18.07
N TYR A 75 -1.11 5.64 18.12
CA TYR A 75 -2.07 5.53 19.21
C TYR A 75 -1.45 4.83 20.43
N ASP A 76 -0.69 3.76 20.23
CA ASP A 76 -0.14 2.94 21.32
C ASP A 76 0.82 3.76 22.20
N GLU A 77 1.67 4.62 21.59
CA GLU A 77 2.58 5.51 22.33
C GLU A 77 1.83 6.51 23.21
N LYS A 78 0.80 7.16 22.64
CA LYS A 78 -0.03 8.11 23.39
C LYS A 78 -0.88 7.43 24.45
N ALA A 79 -1.43 6.27 24.12
CA ALA A 79 -2.27 5.50 25.04
C ALA A 79 -1.45 4.99 26.23
N ALA A 80 -0.20 4.56 26.01
CA ALA A 80 0.71 4.16 27.07
C ALA A 80 1.04 5.34 28.00
N ALA A 81 1.43 6.50 27.43
CA ALA A 81 1.75 7.69 28.22
C ALA A 81 0.54 8.21 29.01
N ASP A 82 -0.65 8.21 28.41
CA ASP A 82 -1.89 8.64 29.07
C ASP A 82 -2.31 7.66 30.18
N LEU A 83 -2.09 6.36 29.98
CA LEU A 83 -2.37 5.34 30.98
C LEU A 83 -1.42 5.44 32.17
N GLU A 84 -0.13 5.68 31.92
CA GLU A 84 0.90 5.90 32.96
C GLU A 84 0.60 7.17 33.77
N ALA A 85 0.35 8.30 33.10
CA ALA A 85 -0.01 9.55 33.77
C ALA A 85 -1.28 9.42 34.63
N ARG A 86 -2.27 8.65 34.16
CA ARG A 86 -3.48 8.36 34.95
C ARG A 86 -3.17 7.48 36.14
N PHE A 87 -2.29 6.49 36.01
CA PHE A 87 -1.88 5.64 37.13
C PHE A 87 -1.13 6.44 38.19
N ASP A 88 -0.18 7.29 37.78
CA ASP A 88 0.60 8.15 38.68
C ASP A 88 -0.25 9.18 39.43
N SER A 89 -1.39 9.56 38.86
CA SER A 89 -2.34 10.49 39.49
C SER A 89 -3.23 9.86 40.58
N LEU A 90 -3.25 8.53 40.68
CA LEU A 90 -4.02 7.81 41.71
C LEU A 90 -3.30 7.85 43.06
N SER A 91 -4.06 7.68 44.14
CA SER A 91 -3.46 7.51 45.46
C SER A 91 -2.65 6.21 45.56
N GLU A 92 -1.63 6.16 46.44
CA GLU A 92 -0.79 4.98 46.59
C GLU A 92 -1.59 3.72 46.95
N GLU A 93 -2.65 3.85 47.76
CA GLU A 93 -3.54 2.74 48.12
C GLU A 93 -4.28 2.17 46.90
N GLU A 94 -4.74 3.04 45.99
CA GLU A 94 -5.41 2.66 44.76
C GLU A 94 -4.44 2.03 43.76
N GLN A 95 -3.23 2.59 43.63
CA GLN A 95 -2.17 2.03 42.79
C GLN A 95 -1.84 0.59 43.22
N GLN A 96 -1.60 0.37 44.51
CA GLN A 96 -1.33 -0.98 45.02
C GLN A 96 -2.53 -1.92 44.86
N SER A 97 -3.76 -1.44 45.05
CA SER A 97 -4.96 -2.26 44.79
C SER A 97 -5.03 -2.74 43.33
N LEU A 98 -4.66 -1.89 42.38
CA LEU A 98 -4.64 -2.23 40.96
C LEU A 98 -3.52 -3.21 40.62
N LEU A 99 -2.31 -2.99 41.15
CA LEU A 99 -1.18 -3.91 40.96
C LEU A 99 -1.51 -5.31 41.54
N ARG A 100 -2.24 -5.39 42.68
CA ARG A 100 -2.72 -6.66 43.24
C ARG A 100 -3.66 -7.39 42.29
N ARG A 101 -4.59 -6.65 41.66
CA ARG A 101 -5.58 -7.26 40.74
C ARG A 101 -4.94 -7.85 39.49
N ILE A 102 -3.81 -7.29 39.04
CA ILE A 102 -3.06 -7.81 37.88
C ILE A 102 -1.94 -8.79 38.27
N GLY A 103 -1.75 -9.04 39.57
CA GLY A 103 -0.82 -10.05 40.10
C GLY A 103 0.66 -9.65 40.07
N LEU A 104 0.98 -8.35 40.01
CA LEU A 104 2.37 -7.85 39.94
C LEU A 104 3.01 -7.54 41.30
N ASP A 105 2.22 -7.50 42.38
CA ASP A 105 2.67 -7.11 43.72
C ASP A 105 3.76 -7.99 44.33
N GLU A 106 3.77 -9.29 44.03
CA GLU A 106 4.77 -10.22 44.58
C GLU A 106 6.15 -10.00 43.94
N ASP A 107 6.22 -9.64 42.66
CA ASP A 107 7.47 -9.39 41.94
C ASP A 107 8.10 -8.05 42.35
N VAL A 108 7.30 -6.98 42.49
CA VAL A 108 7.81 -5.63 42.83
C VAL A 108 8.43 -5.60 44.24
N LYS A 109 7.84 -6.31 45.22
CA LYS A 109 8.42 -6.40 46.57
C LYS A 109 9.72 -7.21 46.64
N SER A 110 9.98 -8.10 45.68
CA SER A 110 11.20 -8.92 45.64
C SER A 110 12.41 -8.17 45.04
N ALA A 111 12.16 -7.15 44.21
CA ALA A 111 13.21 -6.37 43.56
C ALA A 111 13.85 -5.29 44.46
N ASP A 112 13.23 -4.99 45.61
CA ASP A 112 13.65 -3.94 46.56
C ASP A 112 14.24 -4.50 47.88
N THR A 113 14.54 -5.81 47.92
CA THR A 113 15.28 -6.50 49.00
C THR A 113 16.56 -7.13 48.51
#